data_AF-A0A0Q3QV59-F1
#
_entry.id   AF-A0A0Q3QV59-F1
#
_cell.length_a   1.000
_cell.length_b   1.000
_cell.length_c   1.000
_cell.angle_alpha   90.00
_cell.angle_beta   90.00
_cell.angle_gamma   90.00
#
_symmetry.space_group_name_H-M   'P 1'
#
loop_
_entity.id
_entity.type
_entity.pdbx_description
1 polymer ?
#
loop_
_entity_poly.entity_id
_entity_poly.type
_entity_poly.pdbx_seq_one_letter_code
_entity_poly.pdbx_strand_id
1 'polypeptide(L)' 'MVCYVVNELQLAQVAKICNDYGIYSIIKIKPYVDISQLKKALKVKMKDRLYDPCPCGKGGKFKFCCYNKEVNIELK' A
#
# COMPACT_ATOMS: atom_id res chain seq x y z
N MET A 1 -20.65 17.60 -8.59
CA MET A 1 -19.18 17.71 -8.41
C MET A 1 -18.59 16.34 -8.08
N VAL A 2 -17.36 16.01 -8.51
CA VAL A 2 -16.69 14.75 -8.13
C VAL A 2 -15.51 15.06 -7.21
N CYS A 3 -15.46 14.42 -6.05
CA CYS A 3 -14.37 14.55 -5.09
C CYS A 3 -13.63 13.21 -4.93
N TYR A 4 -12.32 13.26 -4.72
CA TYR A 4 -11.52 12.09 -4.39
C TYR A 4 -10.94 12.24 -3.00
N VAL A 5 -11.07 11.19 -2.18
CA VAL A 5 -10.58 11.14 -0.80
C VAL A 5 -9.77 9.87 -0.57
N VAL A 6 -8.89 9.87 0.43
CA VAL A 6 -8.01 8.71 0.71
C VAL A 6 -8.51 7.82 1.84
N ASN A 7 -9.41 8.29 2.70
CA ASN A 7 -9.94 7.54 3.84
C ASN A 7 -11.36 7.98 4.24
N GLU A 8 -11.95 7.23 5.17
CA GLU A 8 -13.32 7.48 5.66
C GLU A 8 -13.46 8.79 6.44
N LEU A 9 -12.42 9.24 7.15
CA LEU A 9 -12.44 10.50 7.89
C LEU A 9 -12.59 11.69 6.92
N GLN A 10 -11.81 11.70 5.84
CA GLN A 10 -11.92 12.70 4.79
C GLN A 10 -13.26 12.62 4.06
N LEU A 11 -13.78 11.41 3.84
CA LEU A 11 -15.11 11.23 3.27
C LEU A 11 -16.17 11.93 4.13
N ALA A 12 -16.17 11.68 5.45
CA ALA A 12 -17.12 12.27 6.37
C ALA A 12 -17.03 13.81 6.40
N GLN A 13 -15.81 14.36 6.40
CA GLN A 13 -15.58 15.81 6.36
C GLN A 13 -16.11 16.45 5.07
N VAL A 14 -15.77 15.87 3.90
CA VAL A 14 -16.21 16.39 2.60
C VAL A 14 -17.72 16.23 2.44
N ALA A 15 -18.30 15.12 2.89
CA ALA A 15 -19.74 14.90 2.85
C ALA A 15 -20.50 15.94 3.68
N LYS A 16 -20.00 16.23 4.89
CA LYS A 16 -20.58 17.28 5.75
C LYS A 16 -20.55 18.65 5.06
N ILE A 17 -19.40 19.04 4.52
CA ILE A 17 -19.26 20.31 3.80
C ILE A 17 -20.23 20.35 2.61
N CYS A 18 -20.30 19.29 1.80
CA CYS A 18 -21.23 19.26 0.67
C CYS A 18 -22.69 19.42 1.12
N ASN A 19 -23.09 18.80 2.24
CA ASN A 19 -24.44 18.93 2.77
C ASN A 19 -24.72 20.36 3.29
N ASP A 20 -23.79 20.92 4.08
CA ASP A 20 -23.92 22.26 4.68
C ASP A 20 -24.11 23.36 3.61
N TYR A 21 -23.57 23.16 2.40
CA TYR A 21 -23.68 24.10 1.28
C TYR A 21 -24.67 23.66 0.18
N GLY A 22 -25.44 22.58 0.37
CA GLY A 22 -26.39 22.08 -0.63
C GLY A 22 -25.75 21.63 -1.95
N ILE A 23 -24.48 21.19 -1.91
CA ILE A 23 -23.71 20.81 -3.09
C ILE A 23 -23.91 19.32 -3.38
N TYR A 24 -24.49 19.01 -4.54
CA TYR A 24 -24.57 17.63 -5.01
C TYR A 24 -23.17 17.11 -5.42
N SER A 25 -22.66 16.11 -4.69
CA SER A 25 -21.34 15.53 -4.92
C SER A 25 -21.35 14.01 -5.00
N ILE A 26 -20.45 13.48 -5.83
CA ILE A 26 -20.08 12.06 -5.83
C ILE A 26 -18.67 11.98 -5.24
N ILE A 27 -18.57 11.48 -4.02
CA ILE A 27 -17.29 11.31 -3.33
C ILE A 27 -16.79 9.89 -3.59
N LYS A 28 -15.60 9.77 -4.19
CA LYS A 28 -14.95 8.50 -4.50
C LYS A 28 -13.75 8.32 -3.59
N ILE A 29 -13.68 7.20 -2.88
CA ILE A 29 -12.44 6.80 -2.20
C ILE A 29 -11.49 6.27 -3.27
N LYS A 30 -10.31 6.87 -3.42
CA LYS A 30 -9.22 6.31 -4.21
C LYS A 30 -8.21 5.73 -3.22
N PRO A 31 -8.17 4.40 -3.01
CA PRO A 31 -7.16 3.78 -2.18
C PRO A 31 -5.85 3.69 -2.98
N TYR A 32 -5.24 4.83 -3.31
CA TYR A 32 -3.81 4.79 -3.62
C TYR A 32 -3.08 4.76 -2.28
N VAL A 33 -2.96 3.56 -1.73
CA VAL A 33 -2.02 3.34 -0.64
C VAL A 33 -0.63 3.41 -1.26
N ASP A 34 0.09 4.51 -1.02
CA ASP A 34 1.50 4.61 -1.40
C ASP A 34 2.31 3.62 -0.55
N ILE A 35 2.45 2.40 -1.07
CA ILE A 35 3.26 1.35 -0.45
C ILE A 35 4.76 1.51 -0.75
N SER A 36 5.19 2.58 -1.42
CA SER A 36 6.61 2.78 -1.74
C SER A 36 7.47 2.82 -0.47
N GLN A 37 6.98 3.47 0.59
CA GLN A 37 7.64 3.50 1.89
C GLN A 37 7.68 2.12 2.55
N LEU A 38 6.59 1.35 2.45
CA LEU A 38 6.53 -0.03 2.95
C LEU A 38 7.52 -0.94 2.21
N LYS A 39 7.57 -0.85 0.88
CA LYS A 39 8.55 -1.58 0.05
C LYS A 39 9.99 -1.23 0.42
N LYS A 40 10.28 0.05 0.71
CA LYS A 40 11.61 0.48 1.19
C LYS A 40 11.93 -0.11 2.57
N ALA A 41 11.01 -0.02 3.52
CA ALA A 41 11.20 -0.56 4.88
C ALA A 41 11.44 -2.08 4.86
N LEU A 42 10.71 -2.82 4.02
CA LEU A 42 10.90 -4.26 3.85
C LEU A 42 12.27 -4.60 3.26
N LYS A 43 12.71 -3.88 2.22
CA LYS A 43 14.06 -4.07 1.64
C LYS A 43 15.16 -3.87 2.68
N VAL A 44 15.02 -2.89 3.57
CA VAL A 44 15.97 -2.63 4.66
C VAL A 44 15.98 -3.78 5.66
N LYS A 45 14.79 -4.23 6.12
CA LYS A 45 14.66 -5.35 7.07
C LYS A 45 15.17 -6.69 6.52
N MET A 46 15.04 -6.90 5.21
CA MET A 46 15.43 -8.14 4.53
C MET A 46 16.91 -8.14 4.10
N LYS A 47 17.63 -7.02 4.24
CA LYS A 47 18.98 -6.83 3.70
C LYS A 47 19.97 -7.87 4.23
N ASP A 48 19.88 -8.17 5.52
CA ASP A 48 20.79 -9.11 6.18
C ASP A 48 20.53 -10.57 5.75
N ARG A 49 19.28 -10.89 5.38
CA ARG A 49 18.86 -12.23 4.99
C ARG A 49 19.09 -12.56 3.52
N LEU A 50 19.59 -11.62 2.71
CA LEU A 50 19.71 -11.79 1.25
C LEU A 50 20.55 -13.01 0.85
N TYR A 51 21.62 -13.26 1.60
CA TYR A 51 22.57 -14.33 1.29
C TYR A 51 22.36 -15.60 2.12
N ASP A 52 21.40 -15.58 3.05
CA ASP A 52 21.00 -16.74 3.83
C ASP A 52 20.33 -17.78 2.92
N PRO A 53 20.36 -19.07 3.31
CA PRO A 53 19.55 -20.10 2.67
C PRO A 53 18.06 -19.71 2.65
N CYS A 54 17.40 -19.86 1.51
CA CYS A 54 15.97 -19.61 1.41
C CYS A 54 15.18 -20.56 2.34
N PRO A 55 14.28 -20.05 3.20
CA PRO A 55 13.45 -20.89 4.07
C PRO A 55 12.45 -21.76 3.30
N CYS A 56 12.27 -21.51 2.01
CA CYS A 56 11.40 -22.24 1.11
C CYS A 56 11.89 -23.67 0.75
N GLY A 57 13.06 -24.09 1.23
CA GLY A 57 13.60 -25.44 1.01
C GLY A 57 14.16 -25.71 -0.39
N LYS A 58 14.17 -24.72 -1.30
CA LYS A 58 14.65 -24.89 -2.69
C LYS A 58 16.18 -24.79 -2.85
N GLY A 59 16.94 -24.77 -1.76
CA GLY A 59 18.42 -24.87 -1.77
C GLY A 59 19.19 -23.65 -2.30
N GLY A 60 18.52 -22.53 -2.62
CA GLY A 60 19.16 -21.30 -3.10
C GLY A 60 19.25 -20.21 -2.04
N LYS A 61 20.12 -19.21 -2.28
CA LYS A 61 20.14 -17.99 -1.45
C LYS A 61 18.82 -17.23 -1.56
N PHE A 62 18.34 -16.67 -0.46
CA PHE A 62 17.04 -15.99 -0.37
C PHE A 62 16.84 -14.91 -1.43
N LYS A 63 17.88 -14.12 -1.73
CA LYS A 63 17.90 -13.08 -2.78
C LYS A 63 17.45 -13.58 -4.16
N PHE A 64 17.83 -14.80 -4.52
CA PHE A 64 17.53 -15.38 -5.84
C PHE A 64 16.26 -16.25 -5.85
N CYS A 65 15.57 -16.37 -4.70
CA CYS A 65 14.44 -17.27 -4.56
C CYS A 65 13.14 -16.53 -4.18
N CYS A 66 12.91 -16.28 -2.90
CA CYS A 66 11.64 -15.70 -2.41
C CYS A 66 11.69 -14.18 -2.27
N TYR A 67 12.88 -13.58 -2.21
CA TYR A 67 13.04 -12.14 -1.97
C TYR A 67 12.17 -11.25 -2.86
N ASN A 68 12.18 -11.48 -4.18
CA ASN A 68 11.37 -10.67 -5.12
C ASN A 68 9.86 -10.80 -4.89
N LYS A 69 9.38 -11.96 -4.43
CA LYS A 69 7.96 -12.17 -4.12
C LYS A 69 7.56 -11.44 -2.84
N GLU A 70 8.46 -11.36 -1.87
CA GLU A 70 8.20 -10.70 -0.59
C GLU A 70 8.30 -9.16 -0.66
N VAL A 71 9.16 -8.61 -1.51
CA VAL A 71 9.30 -7.14 -1.65
C VAL A 71 8.36 -6.52 -2.69
N ASN A 72 7.87 -7.30 -3.67
CA ASN A 72 6.90 -6.83 -4.65
C ASN A 72 5.47 -7.08 -4.16
N ILE A 73 5.10 -6.35 -3.11
CA ILE A 73 3.74 -6.35 -2.59
C ILE A 73 2.81 -5.70 -3.62
N GLU A 74 1.75 -6.42 -3.95
CA GLU A 74 0.57 -5.93 -4.65
C GLU A 74 -0.60 -6.03 -3.67
N LEU A 75 -1.17 -4.88 -3.30
CA LEU A 75 -2.41 -4.84 -2.53
C LEU A 75 -3.56 -5.04 -3.52
N LYS A 76 -4.33 -6.11 -3.34
CA LYS A 76 -5.56 -6.39 -4.11
C LYS A 76 -6.76 -5.78 -3.42
#